data_AF-A0A962C5V2-F1
#
_entry.id   AF-A0A962C5V2-F1
#
_cell.length_a   1.000
_cell.length_b   1.000
_cell.length_c   1.000
_cell.angle_alpha   90.00
_cell.angle_beta   90.00
_cell.angle_gamma   90.00
#
_symmetry.space_group_name_H-M   'P 1'
#
loop_
_entity.id
_entity.type
_entity.pdbx_description
1 polymer ?
#
loop_
_entity_poly.entity_id
_entity_poly.type
_entity_poly.pdbx_seq_one_letter_code
_entity_poly.pdbx_strand_id
1 'polypeptide(L)'
;ARENPWDAARVAREALIRSALDSAARAEELGMSRDQIILSCKVSGVQELIAVYRDLAARCDYALHLGLTEAGMGSKGIVASAAALGVLLQEGIGDTIRISLTPEPG
;
A
#
# COMPACT_ATOMS: atom_id res chain seq x y z
N ALA A 1 -5.07 5.14 -27.46
CA ALA A 1 -4.22 5.87 -26.49
C ALA A 1 -5.10 6.89 -25.75
N ARG A 2 -4.78 7.24 -24.49
CA ARG A 2 -5.55 8.27 -23.77
C ARG A 2 -5.33 9.64 -24.43
N GLU A 3 -6.39 10.43 -24.58
CA GLU A 3 -6.32 11.79 -25.14
C GLU A 3 -5.45 12.72 -24.29
N ASN A 4 -5.44 12.52 -22.97
CA ASN A 4 -4.52 13.19 -22.05
C ASN A 4 -3.71 12.14 -21.27
N PRO A 5 -2.41 11.97 -21.57
CA PRO A 5 -1.56 11.04 -20.84
C PRO A 5 -1.49 11.40 -19.36
N TRP A 6 -1.43 10.36 -18.52
CA TRP A 6 -1.16 10.55 -17.11
C TRP A 6 0.33 10.85 -16.90
N ASP A 7 0.64 11.55 -15.81
CA ASP A 7 2.03 11.66 -15.35
C ASP A 7 2.58 10.28 -14.95
N ALA A 8 3.91 10.17 -14.92
CA ALA A 8 4.61 8.93 -14.64
C ALA A 8 4.28 8.37 -13.25
N ALA A 9 4.10 9.23 -12.24
CA ALA A 9 3.81 8.81 -10.87
C ALA A 9 2.43 8.16 -10.77
N ARG A 10 1.43 8.71 -11.48
CA ARG A 10 0.09 8.13 -11.58
C ARG A 10 0.09 6.82 -12.36
N VAL A 11 0.89 6.72 -13.43
CA VAL A 11 1.05 5.45 -14.16
C VAL A 11 1.65 4.37 -13.25
N ALA A 12 2.71 4.70 -12.50
CA ALA A 12 3.35 3.77 -11.58
C ALA A 12 2.40 3.29 -10.46
N ARG A 13 1.65 4.22 -9.83
CA ARG A 13 0.63 3.90 -8.84
C ARG A 13 -0.47 2.99 -9.39
N GLU A 14 -1.00 3.28 -10.57
CA GLU A 14 -2.03 2.43 -11.19
C GLU A 14 -1.49 1.03 -11.49
N ALA A 15 -0.26 0.93 -12.00
CA ALA A 15 0.37 -0.35 -12.29
C ALA A 15 0.54 -1.18 -11.01
N LEU A 16 0.96 -0.56 -9.90
CA LEU A 16 1.11 -1.21 -8.60
C LEU A 16 -0.23 -1.74 -8.07
N ILE A 17 -1.29 -0.93 -8.12
CA ILE A 17 -2.62 -1.30 -7.63
C ILE A 17 -3.21 -2.43 -8.49
N ARG A 18 -3.14 -2.30 -9.82
CA ARG A 18 -3.59 -3.35 -10.74
C ARG A 18 -2.86 -4.66 -10.49
N SER A 19 -1.54 -4.62 -10.32
CA SER A 19 -0.76 -5.83 -10.04
C SER A 19 -1.29 -6.58 -8.81
N ALA A 20 -1.69 -5.88 -7.74
CA ALA A 20 -2.25 -6.52 -6.56
C ALA A 20 -3.65 -7.07 -6.81
N LEU A 21 -4.54 -6.28 -7.42
CA LEU A 21 -5.93 -6.68 -7.68
C LEU A 21 -6.03 -7.84 -8.67
N ASP A 22 -5.26 -7.79 -9.76
CA ASP A 22 -5.22 -8.83 -10.77
C ASP A 22 -4.65 -10.14 -10.19
N SER A 23 -3.66 -10.04 -9.28
CA SER A 23 -3.11 -11.20 -8.57
C SER A 23 -4.14 -11.84 -7.62
N ALA A 24 -4.89 -11.02 -6.88
CA ALA A 24 -5.94 -11.52 -5.99
C ALA A 24 -7.08 -12.18 -6.79
N ALA A 25 -7.56 -11.53 -7.85
CA ALA A 25 -8.56 -12.09 -8.73
C ALA A 25 -8.08 -13.43 -9.31
N ARG A 26 -6.81 -13.51 -9.72
CA ARG A 26 -6.23 -14.77 -10.21
C ARG A 26 -6.16 -15.84 -9.14
N ALA A 27 -5.86 -15.49 -7.89
CA ALA A 27 -5.87 -16.45 -6.78
C ALA A 27 -7.29 -17.00 -6.53
N GLU A 28 -8.32 -16.15 -6.60
CA GLU A 28 -9.72 -16.57 -6.50
C GLU A 28 -10.13 -17.52 -7.64
N GLU A 29 -9.74 -17.21 -8.89
CA GLU A 29 -9.97 -18.09 -10.05
C GLU A 29 -9.33 -19.48 -9.89
N LEU A 30 -8.22 -19.57 -9.13
CA LEU A 30 -7.53 -20.82 -8.83
C LEU A 30 -8.13 -21.56 -7.61
N GLY A 31 -9.17 -21.03 -6.98
CA GLY A 31 -9.92 -21.66 -5.90
C GLY A 31 -9.55 -21.20 -4.49
N MET A 32 -8.72 -20.16 -4.33
CA MET A 32 -8.47 -19.56 -3.03
C MET A 32 -9.68 -18.73 -2.60
N SER A 33 -10.10 -18.87 -1.34
CA SER A 33 -11.21 -18.06 -0.83
C SER A 33 -10.74 -16.63 -0.52
N ARG A 34 -11.62 -15.65 -0.70
CA ARG A 34 -11.32 -14.21 -0.49
C ARG A 34 -10.78 -13.90 0.90
N ASP A 35 -11.32 -14.54 1.93
CA ASP A 35 -10.91 -14.40 3.33
C ASP A 35 -9.50 -14.94 3.62
N GLN A 36 -8.90 -15.66 2.66
CA GLN A 36 -7.52 -16.14 2.73
C GLN A 36 -6.54 -15.19 2.03
N ILE A 37 -7.01 -14.10 1.45
CA ILE A 37 -6.21 -13.15 0.67
C ILE A 37 -6.06 -11.84 1.45
N ILE A 38 -4.81 -11.41 1.63
CA ILE A 38 -4.45 -10.12 2.22
C ILE A 38 -3.58 -9.37 1.21
N LEU A 39 -3.95 -8.11 0.92
CA LEU A 39 -3.25 -7.28 -0.04
C LEU A 39 -2.35 -6.24 0.61
N SER A 40 -1.26 -5.90 -0.07
CA SER A 40 -0.43 -4.75 0.26
C SER A 40 0.21 -4.15 -0.98
N CYS A 41 0.23 -2.82 -1.06
CA CYS A 41 0.91 -2.05 -2.10
C CYS A 41 1.82 -1.04 -1.40
N LYS A 42 3.08 -1.42 -1.16
CA LYS A 42 4.00 -0.63 -0.33
C LYS A 42 4.88 0.26 -1.21
N VAL A 43 5.05 1.50 -0.78
CA VAL A 43 5.96 2.50 -1.34
C VAL A 43 6.68 3.22 -0.19
N SER A 44 7.71 4.02 -0.50
CA SER A 44 8.56 4.68 0.51
C SER A 44 8.18 6.15 0.78
N GLY A 45 7.40 6.78 -0.11
CA GLY A 45 6.89 8.13 0.09
C GLY A 45 5.63 8.18 0.95
N VAL A 46 5.58 9.06 1.96
CA VAL A 46 4.43 9.22 2.87
C VAL A 46 3.13 9.54 2.12
N GLN A 47 3.13 10.61 1.31
CA GLN A 47 1.94 11.04 0.56
C GLN A 47 1.55 10.03 -0.52
N GLU A 48 2.54 9.38 -1.11
CA GLU A 48 2.30 8.35 -2.11
C GLU A 48 1.66 7.11 -1.50
N LEU A 49 2.11 6.66 -0.32
CA LEU A 49 1.53 5.54 0.41
C LEU A 49 0.06 5.81 0.73
N ILE A 50 -0.24 7.01 1.23
CA ILE A 50 -1.62 7.42 1.53
C ILE A 50 -2.48 7.35 0.25
N ALA A 51 -1.99 7.91 -0.86
CA ALA A 51 -2.72 7.89 -2.13
C ALA A 51 -2.94 6.46 -2.66
N VAL A 52 -1.93 5.59 -2.56
CA VAL A 52 -2.02 4.18 -3.00
C VAL A 52 -3.08 3.42 -2.21
N TYR A 53 -3.07 3.52 -0.87
CA TYR A 53 -4.01 2.76 -0.05
C TYR A 53 -5.43 3.31 -0.10
N ARG A 54 -5.62 4.63 -0.25
CA ARG A 54 -6.97 5.19 -0.51
C ARG A 54 -7.57 4.68 -1.82
N ASP A 55 -6.76 4.65 -2.89
CA ASP A 55 -7.20 4.14 -4.20
C ASP A 55 -7.46 2.62 -4.15
N LEU A 56 -6.57 1.86 -3.49
CA LEU A 56 -6.77 0.42 -3.29
C LEU A 56 -8.03 0.10 -2.49
N ALA A 57 -8.24 0.76 -1.34
CA ALA A 57 -9.39 0.56 -0.48
C ALA A 57 -10.72 0.97 -1.15
N ALA A 58 -10.70 1.95 -2.06
CA ALA A 58 -11.88 2.31 -2.84
C ALA A 58 -12.24 1.28 -3.92
N ARG A 59 -11.33 0.35 -4.25
CA ARG A 59 -11.47 -0.60 -5.37
C ARG A 59 -11.64 -2.05 -4.94
N CYS A 60 -11.44 -2.37 -3.67
CA CYS A 60 -11.63 -3.72 -3.14
C CYS A 60 -11.96 -3.72 -1.64
N ASP A 61 -12.45 -4.85 -1.16
CA ASP A 61 -12.78 -5.14 0.24
C ASP A 61 -11.90 -6.26 0.83
N TYR A 62 -10.77 -6.60 0.18
CA TYR A 62 -9.77 -7.50 0.77
C TYR A 62 -9.16 -6.88 2.02
N ALA A 63 -8.73 -7.71 2.95
CA ALA A 63 -7.93 -7.24 4.09
C ALA A 63 -6.63 -6.58 3.61
N LEU A 64 -6.31 -5.42 4.18
CA LEU A 64 -5.19 -4.57 3.78
C LEU A 64 -4.08 -4.59 4.83
N HIS A 65 -2.90 -5.04 4.42
CA HIS A 65 -1.68 -5.00 5.24
C HIS A 65 -0.85 -3.75 4.96
N LEU A 66 -0.96 -2.77 5.85
CA LEU A 66 -0.27 -1.49 5.70
C LEU A 66 1.21 -1.60 6.08
N GLY A 67 2.03 -0.84 5.38
CA GLY A 67 3.40 -0.59 5.79
C GLY A 67 4.13 0.31 4.82
N LEU A 68 4.91 1.24 5.36
CA LEU A 68 5.88 2.02 4.59
C LEU A 68 7.09 1.14 4.31
N THR A 69 7.52 1.01 3.05
CA THR A 69 8.78 0.33 2.75
C THR A 69 9.94 1.29 2.94
N GLU A 70 11.08 0.77 3.42
CA GLU A 70 12.31 1.56 3.56
C GLU A 70 12.10 2.88 4.33
N ALA A 71 11.42 2.83 5.48
CA ALA A 71 11.12 4.01 6.29
C ALA A 71 12.39 4.79 6.70
N GLY A 72 13.53 4.11 6.71
CA GLY A 72 14.84 4.64 7.09
C GLY A 72 15.17 4.36 8.55
N MET A 73 16.29 4.92 8.98
CA MET A 73 16.86 4.70 10.32
C MET A 73 16.32 5.73 11.33
N GLY A 74 16.23 5.30 12.59
CA GLY A 74 15.96 6.17 13.73
C GLY A 74 14.67 6.99 13.62
N SER A 75 14.75 8.26 14.04
CA SER A 75 13.58 9.16 14.13
C SER A 75 12.87 9.38 12.80
N LYS A 76 13.59 9.41 11.68
CA LYS A 76 13.00 9.59 10.35
C LYS A 76 12.00 8.48 10.02
N GLY A 77 12.39 7.22 10.24
CA GLY A 77 11.53 6.08 9.95
C GLY A 77 10.32 6.01 10.87
N ILE A 78 10.50 6.35 12.14
CA ILE A 78 9.41 6.43 13.12
C ILE A 78 8.39 7.50 12.69
N VAL A 79 8.86 8.73 12.43
CA VAL A 79 7.98 9.85 12.07
C VAL A 79 7.28 9.60 10.74
N ALA A 80 8.00 9.14 9.70
CA ALA A 80 7.41 8.88 8.39
C ALA A 80 6.33 7.78 8.46
N SER A 81 6.60 6.70 9.19
CA SER A 81 5.63 5.60 9.33
C SER A 81 4.41 6.04 10.12
N ALA A 82 4.61 6.74 11.24
CA ALA A 82 3.50 7.27 12.05
C ALA A 82 2.63 8.26 11.26
N ALA A 83 3.26 9.18 10.50
CA ALA A 83 2.55 10.16 9.69
C ALA A 83 1.72 9.52 8.57
N ALA A 84 2.25 8.50 7.89
CA ALA A 84 1.55 7.84 6.80
C ALA A 84 0.41 6.94 7.31
N LEU A 85 0.69 6.07 8.28
CA LEU A 85 -0.30 5.11 8.78
C LEU A 85 -1.35 5.79 9.65
N GLY A 86 -1.01 6.85 10.38
CA GLY A 86 -1.97 7.58 11.22
C GLY A 86 -3.14 8.16 10.42
N VAL A 87 -2.87 8.69 9.22
CA VAL A 87 -3.92 9.19 8.31
C VAL A 87 -4.82 8.05 7.84
N LEU A 88 -4.23 6.97 7.33
CA LEU A 88 -4.99 5.82 6.79
C LEU A 88 -5.84 5.15 7.86
N LEU A 89 -5.29 4.91 9.05
CA LEU A 89 -6.00 4.28 10.16
C LEU A 89 -7.16 5.16 10.67
N GLN A 90 -6.99 6.49 10.67
CA GLN A 90 -8.06 7.42 11.05
C GLN A 90 -9.22 7.41 10.03
N GLU A 91 -8.95 7.08 8.77
CA GLU A 91 -9.93 6.87 7.72
C GLU A 91 -10.55 5.46 7.73
N GLY A 92 -10.14 4.59 8.67
CA GLY A 92 -10.61 3.21 8.75
C GLY A 92 -9.97 2.28 7.70
N ILE A 93 -8.84 2.68 7.10
CA ILE A 93 -8.12 1.88 6.12
C ILE A 93 -6.99 1.11 6.81
N GLY A 94 -6.99 -0.22 6.68
CA GLY A 94 -5.94 -1.11 7.16
C GLY A 94 -6.41 -2.08 8.25
N ASP A 95 -6.09 -3.36 8.07
CA ASP A 95 -6.49 -4.46 8.97
C ASP A 95 -5.31 -5.00 9.78
N THR A 96 -4.10 -4.79 9.28
CA THR A 96 -2.85 -5.12 9.97
C THR A 96 -1.74 -4.18 9.52
N ILE A 97 -0.73 -3.97 10.37
CA ILE A 97 0.36 -3.03 10.11
C ILE A 97 1.73 -3.69 10.28
N ARG A 98 2.71 -3.21 9.54
CA ARG A 98 4.14 -3.45 9.78
C ARG A 98 4.94 -2.17 9.63
N ILE A 99 5.77 -1.86 10.62
CA ILE A 99 6.74 -0.75 10.56
C ILE A 99 8.11 -1.31 10.17
N SER A 100 8.63 -0.89 9.01
CA SER A 100 9.92 -1.35 8.47
C SER A 100 11.04 -0.37 8.79
N LEU A 101 11.49 -0.36 10.06
CA LEU A 101 12.63 0.47 10.49
C LEU A 101 13.95 -0.20 10.13
N THR A 102 14.92 0.60 9.67
CA THR A 102 16.31 0.17 9.58
C THR A 102 16.93 0.24 10.98
N PRO A 103 17.45 -0.86 11.54
CA PRO A 103 18.12 -0.85 12.83
C PRO A 103 19.38 0.01 12.78
N GLU A 104 19.79 0.57 13.92
CA GLU A 104 21.07 1.26 14.04
C GLU A 104 22.22 0.25 13.80
N PRO A 105 23.31 0.64 13.09
CA PRO A 105 24.49 -0.19 12.99
C PRO A 105 25.11 -0.37 14.38
N GLY A 106 25.44 -1.61 14.73
CA GLY A 106 26.18 -1.95 15.95
C GLY A 106 27.68 -1.70 15.81
#